data_AF-A0A0P9GC73-F1
#
_entry.id   AF-A0A0P9GC73-F1
#
_cell.length_a   1.000
_cell.length_b   1.000
_cell.length_c   1.000
_cell.angle_alpha   90.00
_cell.angle_beta   90.00
_cell.angle_gamma   90.00
#
_symmetry.space_group_name_H-M   'P 1'
#
loop_
_entity.id
_entity.type
_entity.pdbx_description
1 polymer ?
#
loop_
_entity_poly.entity_id
_entity_poly.type
_entity_poly.pdbx_seq_one_letter_code
_entity_poly.pdbx_strand_id
1 'polypeptide(L)'
;MMSLNNARPLLGCIADDFTGATDLANMLVRGGMRTVQSIGIPSAEMAAGLDADAIVIALKSRTTPSAEAVAESLAALEWLRERGCEQIFFKYCSTFDSTAAGNIGQVSEALLEQLGSDFTLACPAFPENGRTIFRGHLFVQDQLLSESGMQNHPLTPMTDANLVRVLQAQTRHKVGLLRYDSIAQGVE
;
A
#
# COMPACT_ATOMS: atom_id res chain seq x y z
N MET A 1 19.91 35.14 6.90
CA MET A 1 19.95 33.94 6.05
C MET A 1 19.19 32.85 6.77
N MET A 2 17.88 32.72 6.52
CA MET A 2 17.14 31.55 6.98
C MET A 2 17.72 30.35 6.25
N SER A 3 18.25 29.38 7.01
CA SER A 3 18.58 28.07 6.46
C SER A 3 17.30 27.55 5.82
N LEU A 4 17.31 27.42 4.49
CA LEU A 4 16.31 26.62 3.79
C LEU A 4 16.49 25.21 4.36
N ASN A 5 15.60 24.84 5.27
CA ASN A 5 15.47 23.47 5.71
C ASN A 5 15.23 22.70 4.42
N ASN A 6 16.20 21.93 3.93
CA ASN A 6 16.01 21.02 2.81
C ASN A 6 15.03 19.96 3.33
N ALA A 7 13.73 20.27 3.28
CA ALA A 7 12.67 19.39 3.71
C ALA A 7 12.73 18.17 2.78
N ARG A 8 13.38 17.12 3.26
CA ARG A 8 13.37 15.83 2.60
C ARG A 8 12.01 15.20 2.91
N PRO A 9 11.30 14.68 1.90
CA PRO A 9 10.07 13.95 2.16
C PRO A 9 10.37 12.81 3.13
N LEU A 10 9.57 12.69 4.18
CA LEU A 10 9.71 11.62 5.16
C LEU A 10 9.15 10.30 4.60
N LEU A 11 8.01 10.39 3.90
CA LEU A 11 7.21 9.24 3.49
C LEU A 11 7.10 9.15 1.95
N GLY A 12 7.57 8.05 1.40
CA GLY A 12 7.32 7.67 0.00
C GLY A 12 6.21 6.64 -0.09
N CYS A 13 5.19 6.87 -0.89
CA CYS A 13 4.08 5.96 -1.08
C CYS A 13 4.02 5.46 -2.52
N ILE A 14 3.80 4.17 -2.69
CA ILE A 14 3.58 3.53 -4.00
C ILE A 14 2.17 2.98 -3.98
N ALA A 15 1.29 3.50 -4.83
CA ALA A 15 -0.11 3.09 -4.90
C ALA A 15 -0.40 2.30 -6.17
N ASP A 16 -1.17 1.21 -6.04
CA ASP A 16 -1.49 0.29 -7.15
C ASP A 16 -2.52 0.82 -8.16
N ASP A 17 -3.20 1.91 -7.81
CA ASP A 17 -4.18 2.61 -8.63
C ASP A 17 -4.23 4.13 -8.35
N PHE A 18 -4.96 4.88 -9.19
CA PHE A 18 -5.10 6.33 -9.06
C PHE A 18 -6.06 6.76 -7.95
N THR A 19 -7.14 6.00 -7.74
CA THR A 19 -8.15 6.36 -6.74
C THR A 19 -7.60 6.16 -5.33
N GLY A 20 -6.97 5.00 -5.06
CA GLY A 20 -6.34 4.70 -3.78
C GLY A 20 -5.13 5.59 -3.48
N ALA A 21 -4.42 6.08 -4.51
CA ALA A 21 -3.40 7.12 -4.34
C ALA A 21 -3.99 8.43 -3.81
N THR A 22 -5.10 8.89 -4.42
CA THR A 22 -5.80 10.11 -4.02
C THR A 22 -6.37 9.99 -2.61
N ASP A 23 -6.96 8.84 -2.28
CA ASP A 23 -7.49 8.56 -0.93
C ASP A 23 -6.38 8.64 0.13
N LEU A 24 -5.22 8.01 -0.14
CA LEU A 24 -4.07 8.08 0.76
C LEU A 24 -3.54 9.50 0.90
N ALA A 25 -3.38 10.23 -0.21
CA ALA A 25 -2.92 11.61 -0.18
C ALA A 25 -3.85 12.51 0.64
N ASN A 26 -5.17 12.32 0.52
CA ASN A 26 -6.16 13.03 1.32
C ASN A 26 -6.02 12.72 2.82
N MET A 27 -5.79 11.45 3.20
CA MET A 27 -5.55 11.07 4.59
C MET A 27 -4.27 11.70 5.15
N LEU A 28 -3.18 11.72 4.38
CA LEU A 28 -1.91 12.32 4.78
C LEU A 28 -2.04 13.84 4.97
N VAL A 29 -2.74 14.53 4.07
CA VAL A 29 -3.03 15.97 4.19
C VAL A 29 -3.89 16.26 5.42
N ARG A 30 -4.95 15.47 5.67
CA ARG A 30 -5.76 15.57 6.90
C ARG A 30 -4.94 15.31 8.17
N GLY A 31 -3.93 14.46 8.07
CA GLY A 31 -2.95 14.18 9.13
C GLY A 31 -1.85 15.24 9.30
N GLY A 32 -1.85 16.30 8.47
CA GLY A 32 -0.92 17.43 8.57
C GLY A 32 0.34 17.32 7.70
N MET A 33 0.46 16.32 6.82
CA MET A 33 1.58 16.19 5.89
C MET A 33 1.29 16.90 4.56
N ARG A 34 2.18 17.81 4.15
CA ARG A 34 2.15 18.38 2.79
C ARG A 34 2.45 17.26 1.81
N THR A 35 1.45 16.90 1.01
CA THR A 35 1.53 15.70 0.17
C THR A 35 1.45 16.06 -1.31
N VAL A 36 2.35 15.50 -2.11
CA VAL A 36 2.27 15.55 -3.57
C VAL A 36 1.94 14.17 -4.11
N GLN A 37 0.95 14.10 -4.99
CA GLN A 37 0.65 12.90 -5.77
C GLN A 37 1.16 13.09 -7.21
N SER A 38 1.79 12.05 -7.76
CA SER A 38 2.15 11.96 -9.18
C SER A 38 1.46 10.77 -9.84
N ILE A 39 1.21 10.91 -11.15
CA ILE A 39 0.80 9.79 -12.01
C ILE A 39 2.08 9.25 -12.65
N GLY A 40 2.48 8.04 -12.24
CA GLY A 40 3.79 7.51 -12.58
C GLY A 40 4.95 8.26 -11.91
N ILE A 41 6.17 7.88 -12.30
CA ILE A 41 7.42 8.43 -11.75
C ILE A 41 7.65 9.84 -12.33
N PRO A 42 7.79 10.90 -11.50
CA PRO A 42 8.05 12.24 -12.00
C PRO A 42 9.39 12.35 -12.73
N SER A 43 9.43 13.15 -13.80
CA SER A 43 10.70 13.53 -14.45
C SER A 43 11.58 14.35 -13.51
N ALA A 44 12.89 14.40 -13.78
CA ALA A 44 13.82 15.20 -12.99
C ALA A 44 13.41 16.68 -12.89
N GLU A 45 12.84 17.23 -13.97
CA GLU A 45 12.35 18.61 -14.05
C GLU A 45 11.14 18.84 -13.14
N MET A 46 10.13 17.96 -13.21
CA MET A 46 8.95 18.03 -12.33
C MET A 46 9.34 17.94 -10.85
N ALA A 47 10.42 17.21 -10.59
CA ALA A 47 10.85 16.88 -9.26
C ALA A 47 11.80 17.94 -8.65
N ALA A 48 12.38 18.82 -9.45
CA ALA A 48 13.34 19.84 -8.99
C ALA A 48 12.74 20.88 -8.02
N GLY A 49 11.41 21.00 -7.97
CA GLY A 49 10.69 21.94 -7.11
C GLY A 49 9.72 21.30 -6.12
N LEU A 50 9.78 19.98 -5.91
CA LEU A 50 8.88 19.30 -4.99
C LEU A 50 9.26 19.61 -3.54
N ASP A 51 8.43 20.40 -2.86
CA ASP A 51 8.45 20.62 -1.42
C ASP A 51 7.27 19.87 -0.80
N ALA A 52 7.52 18.69 -0.25
CA ALA A 52 6.51 17.81 0.31
C ALA A 52 7.09 17.00 1.48
N ASP A 53 6.24 16.73 2.47
CA ASP A 53 6.54 15.83 3.58
C ASP A 53 6.26 14.37 3.17
N ALA A 54 5.33 14.16 2.23
CA ALA A 54 5.03 12.86 1.63
C ALA A 54 4.87 12.94 0.11
N ILE A 55 5.32 11.90 -0.60
CA ILE A 55 5.14 11.75 -2.05
C ILE A 55 4.38 10.46 -2.33
N VAL A 56 3.29 10.55 -3.10
CA VAL A 56 2.48 9.39 -3.51
C VAL A 56 2.61 9.18 -5.02
N ILE A 57 3.29 8.11 -5.43
CA ILE A 57 3.37 7.68 -6.82
C ILE A 57 2.21 6.74 -7.11
N ALA A 58 1.31 7.16 -8.00
CA ALA A 58 0.18 6.38 -8.43
C ALA A 58 0.52 5.58 -9.69
N LEU A 59 0.46 4.25 -9.59
CA LEU A 59 0.67 3.31 -10.68
C LEU A 59 -0.67 2.76 -11.17
N LYS A 60 -0.63 1.94 -12.23
CA LYS A 60 -1.78 1.17 -12.70
C LYS A 60 -1.45 -0.33 -12.63
N SER A 61 -0.97 -0.76 -11.47
CA SER A 61 -0.30 -2.05 -11.29
C SER A 61 -1.14 -3.13 -10.61
N ARG A 62 -2.39 -2.83 -10.21
CA ARG A 62 -3.27 -3.80 -9.52
C ARG A 62 -3.49 -5.10 -10.28
N THR A 63 -3.76 -5.01 -11.58
CA THR A 63 -4.20 -6.15 -12.42
C THR A 63 -3.29 -6.38 -13.62
N THR A 64 -2.13 -5.72 -13.68
CA THR A 64 -1.11 -6.00 -14.70
C THR A 64 -0.40 -7.31 -14.37
N PRO A 65 0.33 -7.92 -15.34
CA PRO A 65 1.21 -9.04 -15.04
C PRO A 65 2.14 -8.73 -13.86
N SER A 66 2.32 -9.68 -12.95
CA SER A 66 3.08 -9.45 -11.71
C SER A 66 4.51 -8.98 -11.93
N ALA A 67 5.17 -9.44 -12.99
CA ALA A 67 6.50 -8.97 -13.38
C ALA A 67 6.52 -7.47 -13.72
N GLU A 68 5.48 -6.96 -14.38
CA GLU A 68 5.35 -5.52 -14.71
C GLU A 68 5.06 -4.72 -13.44
N ALA A 69 4.12 -5.18 -12.61
CA ALA A 69 3.80 -4.52 -11.34
C ALA A 69 5.00 -4.42 -10.40
N VAL A 70 5.82 -5.47 -10.32
CA VAL A 70 7.08 -5.48 -9.56
C VAL A 70 8.08 -4.49 -10.16
N ALA A 71 8.30 -4.52 -11.48
CA ALA A 71 9.25 -3.62 -12.14
C ALA A 71 8.88 -2.13 -11.95
N GLU A 72 7.60 -1.77 -12.13
CA GLU A 72 7.12 -0.41 -11.89
C GLU A 72 7.26 0.02 -10.43
N SER A 73 6.94 -0.87 -9.49
CA SER A 73 7.04 -0.59 -8.06
C SER A 73 8.49 -0.41 -7.60
N LEU A 74 9.43 -1.21 -8.13
CA LEU A 74 10.85 -1.07 -7.83
C LEU A 74 11.44 0.22 -8.44
N ALA A 75 11.02 0.59 -9.65
CA ALA A 75 11.42 1.87 -10.24
C ALA A 75 10.89 3.06 -9.41
N ALA A 76 9.64 2.98 -8.93
CA ALA A 76 9.07 3.99 -8.04
C ALA A 76 9.81 4.05 -6.69
N LEU A 77 10.13 2.89 -6.10
CA LEU A 77 10.92 2.79 -4.88
C LEU A 77 12.29 3.47 -5.04
N GLU A 78 13.02 3.14 -6.10
CA GLU A 78 14.36 3.72 -6.33
C GLU A 78 14.28 5.24 -6.43
N TRP A 79 13.34 5.77 -7.22
CA TRP A 79 13.12 7.20 -7.33
C TRP A 79 12.77 7.85 -5.97
N LEU A 80 11.93 7.22 -5.16
CA LEU A 80 11.58 7.73 -3.82
C LEU A 80 12.80 7.75 -2.88
N ARG A 81 13.67 6.74 -2.97
CA ARG A 81 14.92 6.66 -2.19
C ARG A 81 15.92 7.74 -2.62
N GLU A 82 16.08 7.99 -3.91
CA GLU A 82 16.91 9.10 -4.43
C GLU A 82 16.44 10.46 -3.91
N ARG A 83 15.15 10.60 -3.59
CA ARG A 83 14.55 11.79 -2.96
C ARG A 83 14.70 11.86 -1.45
N GLY A 84 15.27 10.84 -0.84
CA GLY A 84 15.52 10.78 0.59
C GLY A 84 14.30 10.40 1.42
N CYS A 85 13.29 9.74 0.82
CA CYS A 85 12.19 9.15 1.60
C CYS A 85 12.76 8.11 2.59
N GLU A 86 12.44 8.26 3.86
CA GLU A 86 12.95 7.41 4.94
C GLU A 86 12.05 6.19 5.18
N GLN A 87 10.75 6.34 4.94
CA GLN A 87 9.76 5.27 5.06
C GLN A 87 9.03 5.06 3.75
N ILE A 88 8.74 3.80 3.43
CA ILE A 88 7.99 3.40 2.24
C ILE A 88 6.64 2.80 2.65
N PHE A 89 5.56 3.28 2.01
CA PHE A 89 4.21 2.77 2.19
C PHE A 89 3.68 2.20 0.87
N PHE A 90 3.48 0.88 0.83
CA PHE A 90 2.81 0.24 -0.31
C PHE A 90 1.30 0.25 -0.10
N LYS A 91 0.59 0.99 -0.95
CA LYS A 91 -0.86 1.19 -0.90
C LYS A 91 -1.55 0.33 -1.95
N TYR A 92 -2.46 -0.52 -1.47
CA TYR A 92 -3.38 -1.32 -2.28
C TYR A 92 -4.83 -1.15 -1.77
N CYS A 93 -5.79 -1.78 -2.46
CA CYS A 93 -7.22 -1.61 -2.15
C CYS A 93 -7.60 -2.10 -0.74
N SER A 94 -8.55 -1.40 -0.09
CA SER A 94 -9.08 -1.78 1.24
C SER A 94 -9.90 -3.08 1.23
N THR A 95 -10.30 -3.56 0.05
CA THR A 95 -10.93 -4.87 -0.17
C THR A 95 -9.93 -5.95 -0.60
N PHE A 96 -8.63 -5.66 -0.53
CA PHE A 96 -7.53 -6.59 -0.80
C PHE A 96 -7.53 -7.17 -2.23
N ASP A 97 -8.09 -6.42 -3.18
CA ASP A 97 -8.26 -6.76 -4.59
C ASP A 97 -7.00 -7.39 -5.19
N SER A 98 -7.03 -8.70 -5.38
CA SER A 98 -5.92 -9.46 -5.92
C SER A 98 -6.39 -10.86 -6.34
N THR A 99 -5.52 -11.60 -7.02
CA THR A 99 -5.71 -13.03 -7.26
C THR A 99 -4.52 -13.80 -6.66
N ALA A 100 -4.53 -15.13 -6.71
CA ALA A 100 -3.34 -15.92 -6.36
C ALA A 100 -2.10 -15.55 -7.22
N ALA A 101 -2.31 -15.00 -8.42
CA ALA A 101 -1.24 -14.53 -9.29
C ALA A 101 -0.69 -13.14 -8.90
N GLY A 102 -1.31 -12.45 -7.93
CA GLY A 102 -0.82 -11.18 -7.40
C GLY A 102 -1.82 -10.02 -7.47
N ASN A 103 -1.38 -8.78 -7.23
CA ASN A 103 0.04 -8.34 -7.13
C ASN A 103 0.52 -7.95 -5.73
N ILE A 104 -0.33 -8.04 -4.70
CA ILE A 104 0.00 -7.57 -3.35
C ILE A 104 1.21 -8.34 -2.80
N GLY A 105 1.19 -9.67 -2.88
CA GLY A 105 2.28 -10.51 -2.38
C GLY A 105 3.61 -10.24 -3.07
N GLN A 106 3.65 -10.38 -4.40
CA GLN A 106 4.87 -10.29 -5.20
C GLN A 106 5.51 -8.89 -5.14
N VAL A 107 4.71 -7.82 -5.13
CA VAL A 107 5.23 -6.46 -4.95
C VAL A 107 5.78 -6.27 -3.54
N SER A 108 5.07 -6.75 -2.52
CA SER A 108 5.56 -6.64 -1.13
C SER A 108 6.88 -7.39 -0.94
N GLU A 109 7.03 -8.59 -1.50
CA GLU A 109 8.29 -9.36 -1.47
C GLU A 109 9.44 -8.59 -2.11
N ALA A 110 9.23 -8.06 -3.32
CA ALA A 110 10.26 -7.32 -4.04
C ALA A 110 10.68 -6.04 -3.31
N LEU A 111 9.72 -5.31 -2.73
CA LEU A 111 9.99 -4.12 -1.93
C LEU A 111 10.78 -4.44 -0.66
N LEU A 112 10.41 -5.53 0.05
CA LEU A 112 11.15 -5.99 1.24
C LEU A 112 12.60 -6.35 0.90
N GLU A 113 12.81 -7.10 -0.18
CA GLU A 113 14.14 -7.49 -0.66
C GLU A 113 14.99 -6.25 -0.97
N GLN A 114 14.45 -5.29 -1.74
CA GLN A 114 15.18 -4.07 -2.12
C GLN A 114 15.44 -3.12 -0.94
N LEU A 115 14.58 -3.14 0.08
CA LEU A 115 14.75 -2.37 1.31
C LEU A 115 15.63 -3.06 2.35
N GLY A 116 15.96 -4.34 2.16
CA GLY A 116 16.72 -5.12 3.14
C GLY A 116 15.94 -5.38 4.44
N SER A 117 14.60 -5.44 4.37
CA SER A 117 13.73 -5.76 5.51
C SER A 117 13.23 -7.19 5.42
N ASP A 118 13.11 -7.88 6.55
CA ASP A 118 12.60 -9.24 6.64
C ASP A 118 11.12 -9.32 7.07
N PHE A 119 10.50 -8.18 7.38
CA PHE A 119 9.15 -8.11 7.92
C PHE A 119 8.39 -6.84 7.48
N THR A 120 7.08 -6.98 7.26
CA THR A 120 6.14 -5.87 7.08
C THR A 120 4.72 -6.25 7.51
N LEU A 121 3.84 -5.27 7.59
CA LEU A 121 2.43 -5.43 7.91
C LEU A 121 1.56 -5.32 6.64
N ALA A 122 0.53 -6.15 6.56
CA ALA A 122 -0.54 -6.00 5.57
C ALA A 122 -1.86 -5.66 6.28
N CYS A 123 -2.31 -4.42 6.17
CA CYS A 123 -3.48 -3.92 6.87
C CYS A 123 -4.40 -3.10 5.94
N PRO A 124 -5.34 -3.75 5.23
CA PRO A 124 -6.33 -3.05 4.41
C PRO A 124 -7.51 -2.48 5.21
N ALA A 125 -7.50 -2.56 6.54
CA ALA A 125 -8.60 -2.05 7.37
C ALA A 125 -8.77 -0.54 7.18
N PHE A 126 -10.01 -0.12 6.96
CA PHE A 126 -10.38 1.29 6.88
C PHE A 126 -11.76 1.48 7.51
N PRO A 127 -11.83 1.63 8.86
CA PRO A 127 -13.09 1.66 9.59
C PRO A 127 -14.04 2.81 9.20
N GLU A 128 -13.52 3.99 8.85
CA GLU A 128 -14.36 5.11 8.35
C GLU A 128 -15.17 4.70 7.11
N ASN A 129 -14.63 3.78 6.30
CA ASN A 129 -15.29 3.22 5.12
C ASN A 129 -15.85 1.82 5.39
N GLY A 130 -16.02 1.40 6.64
CA GLY A 130 -16.62 0.10 6.99
C GLY A 130 -15.76 -1.12 6.65
N ARG A 131 -14.43 -0.97 6.51
CA ARG A 131 -13.52 -2.11 6.32
C ARG A 131 -12.86 -2.45 7.64
N THR A 132 -13.13 -3.63 8.19
CA THR A 132 -12.58 -4.08 9.47
C THR A 132 -11.99 -5.48 9.37
N ILE A 133 -11.01 -5.79 10.22
CA ILE A 133 -10.36 -7.10 10.23
C ILE A 133 -10.50 -7.72 11.62
N PHE A 134 -11.07 -8.92 11.67
CA PHE A 134 -11.17 -9.69 12.91
C PHE A 134 -10.62 -11.10 12.71
N ARG A 135 -9.61 -11.47 13.52
CA ARG A 135 -8.92 -12.77 13.42
C ARG A 135 -8.48 -13.11 12.00
N GLY A 136 -7.96 -12.11 11.28
CA GLY A 136 -7.48 -12.24 9.90
C GLY A 136 -8.57 -12.26 8.84
N HIS A 137 -9.85 -12.18 9.20
CA HIS A 137 -10.96 -12.11 8.25
C HIS A 137 -11.33 -10.66 7.98
N LEU A 138 -11.39 -10.28 6.71
CA LEU A 138 -11.82 -8.96 6.28
C LEU A 138 -13.35 -8.91 6.17
N PHE A 139 -13.92 -7.88 6.79
CA PHE A 139 -15.32 -7.53 6.72
C PHE A 139 -15.49 -6.23 5.91
N VAL A 140 -16.55 -6.20 5.11
CA VAL A 140 -17.03 -5.03 4.40
C VAL A 140 -18.43 -4.73 4.93
N GLN A 141 -18.55 -3.63 5.67
CA GLN A 141 -19.68 -3.37 6.54
C GLN A 141 -19.91 -4.58 7.47
N ASP A 142 -21.12 -5.12 7.51
CA ASP A 142 -21.50 -6.24 8.38
C ASP A 142 -21.27 -7.62 7.74
N GLN A 143 -20.71 -7.69 6.53
CA GLN A 143 -20.55 -8.94 5.77
C GLN A 143 -19.07 -9.32 5.64
N LEU A 144 -18.78 -10.62 5.54
CA LEU A 144 -17.47 -11.08 5.12
C LEU A 144 -17.17 -10.58 3.70
N LEU A 145 -15.89 -10.35 3.38
CA LEU A 145 -15.44 -9.97 2.03
C LEU A 145 -16.03 -10.88 0.94
N SER A 146 -16.08 -12.19 1.20
CA SER A 146 -16.61 -13.21 0.31
C SER A 146 -18.13 -13.17 0.10
N GLU A 147 -18.84 -12.31 0.83
CA GLU A 147 -20.30 -12.17 0.82
C GLU A 147 -20.73 -10.72 0.54
N SER A 148 -19.79 -9.80 0.31
CA SER A 148 -20.05 -8.36 0.27
C SER A 148 -20.37 -7.77 -1.11
N GLY A 149 -20.45 -8.61 -2.13
CA GLY A 149 -20.44 -8.26 -3.55
C GLY A 149 -19.06 -8.37 -4.21
N MET A 150 -17.97 -8.32 -3.42
CA MET A 150 -16.60 -8.46 -3.94
C MET A 150 -16.30 -9.86 -4.50
N GLN A 151 -17.05 -10.89 -4.08
CA GLN A 151 -16.99 -12.22 -4.67
C GLN A 151 -17.36 -12.25 -6.16
N ASN A 152 -18.09 -11.24 -6.64
CA ASN A 152 -18.48 -11.08 -8.05
C ASN A 152 -17.68 -9.97 -8.75
N HIS A 153 -16.60 -9.46 -8.15
CA HIS A 153 -15.80 -8.39 -8.74
C HIS A 153 -15.27 -8.84 -10.12
N PRO A 154 -15.40 -8.02 -11.19
CA PRO A 154 -15.18 -8.48 -12.57
C PRO A 154 -13.73 -8.85 -12.89
N LEU A 155 -12.77 -8.31 -12.14
CA LEU A 155 -11.33 -8.53 -12.39
C LEU A 155 -10.64 -9.35 -11.29
N THR A 156 -11.11 -9.22 -10.06
CA THR A 156 -10.46 -9.77 -8.85
C THR A 156 -11.53 -10.28 -7.89
N PRO A 157 -12.28 -11.33 -8.27
CA PRO A 157 -13.34 -11.87 -7.42
C PRO A 157 -12.76 -12.38 -6.10
N MET A 158 -13.21 -11.80 -4.98
CA MET A 158 -12.73 -12.11 -3.64
C MET A 158 -13.63 -13.14 -2.98
N THR A 159 -13.31 -14.43 -3.10
CA THR A 159 -14.14 -15.55 -2.59
C THR A 159 -13.69 -16.10 -1.24
N ASP A 160 -12.59 -15.58 -0.69
CA ASP A 160 -12.08 -15.94 0.63
C ASP A 160 -11.84 -14.65 1.44
N ALA A 161 -12.48 -14.55 2.61
CA ALA A 161 -12.31 -13.41 3.50
C ALA A 161 -11.05 -13.49 4.39
N ASN A 162 -10.40 -14.65 4.49
CA ASN A 162 -9.22 -14.83 5.33
C ASN A 162 -7.96 -14.28 4.64
N LEU A 163 -7.54 -13.10 5.05
CA LEU A 163 -6.39 -12.40 4.45
C LEU A 163 -5.06 -13.13 4.64
N VAL A 164 -4.92 -13.94 5.68
CA VAL A 164 -3.72 -14.78 5.85
C VAL A 164 -3.63 -15.78 4.71
N ARG A 165 -4.74 -16.45 4.35
CA ARG A 165 -4.76 -17.38 3.21
C ARG A 165 -4.64 -16.67 1.87
N VAL A 166 -5.37 -15.57 1.68
CA VAL A 166 -5.36 -14.81 0.42
C VAL A 166 -3.96 -14.27 0.13
N LEU A 167 -3.28 -13.69 1.12
CA LEU A 167 -1.92 -13.22 0.93
C LEU A 167 -0.94 -14.38 0.78
N GLN A 168 -1.06 -15.45 1.59
CA GLN A 168 -0.16 -16.61 1.51
C GLN A 168 -0.14 -17.27 0.12
N ALA A 169 -1.24 -17.21 -0.62
CA ALA A 169 -1.31 -17.72 -2.00
C ALA A 169 -0.45 -16.92 -3.00
N GLN A 170 -0.03 -15.70 -2.66
CA GLN A 170 0.71 -14.76 -3.52
C GLN A 170 2.20 -14.65 -3.15
N THR A 171 2.62 -15.22 -2.03
CA THR A 171 3.97 -15.08 -1.48
C THR A 171 4.56 -16.43 -1.10
N ARG A 172 5.88 -16.57 -1.28
CA ARG A 172 6.70 -17.70 -0.84
C ARG A 172 7.06 -17.60 0.64
N HIS A 173 7.02 -16.39 1.21
CA HIS A 173 7.27 -16.17 2.62
C HIS A 173 6.07 -16.56 3.47
N LYS A 174 6.33 -16.86 4.75
CA LYS A 174 5.27 -17.27 5.67
C LYS A 174 4.42 -16.06 6.05
N VAL A 175 3.12 -16.13 5.81
CA VAL A 175 2.16 -15.12 6.29
C VAL A 175 1.65 -15.52 7.67
N GLY A 176 1.77 -14.59 8.62
CA GLY A 176 1.26 -14.69 9.99
C GLY A 176 0.06 -13.79 10.25
N LEU A 177 -0.34 -13.69 11.52
CA LEU A 177 -1.41 -12.79 11.96
C LEU A 177 -1.02 -12.10 13.26
N LEU A 178 -0.88 -10.78 13.22
CA LEU A 178 -0.93 -9.95 14.42
C LEU A 178 -2.40 -9.77 14.79
N ARG A 179 -2.83 -10.41 15.88
CA ARG A 179 -4.25 -10.51 16.22
C ARG A 179 -4.75 -9.28 16.97
N TYR A 180 -6.06 -9.03 16.85
CA TYR A 180 -6.71 -7.88 17.50
C TYR A 180 -6.53 -7.87 19.03
N ASP A 181 -6.45 -9.04 19.67
CA ASP A 181 -6.27 -9.16 21.12
C ASP A 181 -4.86 -8.78 21.57
N SER A 182 -3.86 -8.87 20.68
CA SER A 182 -2.54 -8.27 20.90
C SER A 182 -2.59 -6.76 20.68
N ILE A 183 -3.20 -6.29 19.58
CA ILE A 183 -3.33 -4.85 19.29
C ILE A 183 -4.09 -4.11 20.40
N ALA A 184 -5.13 -4.73 20.97
CA ALA A 184 -5.96 -4.14 22.01
C ALA A 184 -5.23 -3.95 23.35
N GLN A 185 -4.06 -4.59 23.54
CA GLN A 185 -3.22 -4.37 24.73
C GLN A 185 -2.47 -3.04 24.66
N GLY A 186 -2.36 -2.42 23.48
CA GLY A 186 -1.58 -1.21 23.28
C GLY A 186 -0.11 -1.50 22.94
N VAL A 187 0.73 -0.48 23.09
CA VAL A 187 2.17 -0.54 22.70
C VAL A 187 3.06 -1.02 23.86
N GLU A 188 2.52 -1.07 25.09
CA GLU A 188 3.24 -1.44 26.32
C GLU A 188 3.25 -2.95 26.59
#